data_AF-A0A6G7YEU5-F1
#
_entry.id   AF-A0A6G7YEU5-F1
#
_cell.length_a   1.000
_cell.length_b   1.000
_cell.length_c   1.000
_cell.angle_alpha   90.00
_cell.angle_beta   90.00
_cell.angle_gamma   90.00
#
_symmetry.space_group_name_H-M   'P 1'
#
loop_
_entity.id
_entity.type
_entity.pdbx_description
1 polymer ?
#
loop_
_entity_poly.entity_id
_entity_poly.type
_entity_poly.pdbx_seq_one_letter_code
_entity_poly.pdbx_strand_id
1 'polypeptide(L)'
;MPSPRPGASRGRVLTGLAHTAVCLGVAVVAGLAFFLADSRTIVFASHDAVVAPTLDRHVVLRTGPLLPDLRLASDGPVGVEIRLGKTESASVEELFSRYAFIASEPDAQVAKVGDVVQEMALSATLRGVGLGLVPLAVWWLLGPHRRGELFRGVRTRKGAAAGVVLLSVPLLLWQPWDADEETQEAQHEWEPLESFMVGVPLPAEAAGIEIRTSPTTVQTQRLIQSAVNTYEKSKDFYDQAATDAAVLELREPEEGETAALVVSDRHDNIGMDRVARAIGDRAGASVVLDAGDDTSTGQPWEAFSLDSLDRAFDGYDRFGVAGNHDNGTFVRRYLDDLGWTMLDGEPVDAPWGGLVLGIDDPRSSGLGSWRDETGLSFDEVGERLADEACDGERISTLLVHDANLGRDALERGCVDLVVGGHTHVPDGPTLVLGENGEVGYTLTNGTTGGAAYAIAVGSKPRRDADLVVITYRDARPVGTQAVRLRTDGRFVVEPFVELLLDAE
;
A
#
# COMPACT_ATOMS: atom_id res chain seq x y z
N MET A 1 -14.13 -68.99 -23.82
CA MET A 1 -13.85 -67.57 -23.49
C MET A 1 -14.99 -66.73 -24.04
N PRO A 2 -15.81 -66.04 -23.23
CA PRO A 2 -16.80 -65.12 -23.75
C PRO A 2 -16.12 -63.80 -24.14
N SER A 3 -16.42 -63.31 -25.34
CA SER A 3 -15.98 -62.02 -25.85
C SER A 3 -16.60 -60.86 -25.04
N PRO A 4 -15.84 -59.78 -24.77
CA PRO A 4 -16.39 -58.61 -24.09
C PRO A 4 -17.39 -57.91 -25.01
N ARG A 5 -18.61 -57.66 -24.49
CA ARG A 5 -19.68 -56.97 -25.22
C ARG A 5 -19.23 -55.54 -25.60
N PRO A 6 -19.30 -55.12 -26.87
CA PRO A 6 -18.80 -53.80 -27.34
C PRO A 6 -19.56 -52.56 -26.82
N GLY A 7 -20.64 -52.73 -26.06
CA GLY A 7 -21.51 -51.63 -25.60
C GLY A 7 -21.31 -51.17 -24.15
N ALA A 8 -20.61 -51.94 -23.31
CA ALA A 8 -20.51 -51.64 -21.89
C ALA A 8 -19.52 -50.50 -21.55
N SER A 9 -18.50 -50.30 -22.39
CA SER A 9 -17.51 -49.22 -22.21
C SER A 9 -18.10 -47.84 -22.55
N ARG A 10 -18.84 -47.73 -23.66
CA ARG A 10 -19.50 -46.47 -24.09
C ARG A 10 -20.49 -45.94 -23.05
N GLY A 11 -21.29 -46.82 -22.43
CA GLY A 11 -22.25 -46.41 -21.39
C GLY A 11 -21.58 -45.89 -20.12
N ARG A 12 -20.45 -46.48 -19.70
CA ARG A 12 -19.67 -46.01 -18.54
C ARG A 12 -19.00 -44.66 -18.81
N VAL A 13 -18.47 -44.47 -20.01
CA VAL A 13 -17.86 -43.20 -20.44
C VAL A 13 -18.89 -42.07 -20.47
N LEU A 14 -20.07 -42.29 -21.06
CA LEU A 14 -21.17 -41.32 -21.08
C LEU A 14 -21.66 -40.96 -19.67
N THR A 15 -21.75 -41.95 -18.78
CA THR A 15 -22.16 -41.72 -17.39
C THR A 15 -21.10 -40.92 -16.62
N GLY A 16 -19.82 -41.22 -16.83
CA GLY A 16 -18.71 -40.45 -16.27
C GLY A 16 -18.72 -39.00 -16.72
N LEU A 17 -18.87 -38.76 -18.02
CA LEU A 17 -18.97 -37.41 -18.61
C LEU A 17 -20.16 -36.63 -18.04
N ALA A 18 -21.32 -37.26 -17.88
CA ALA A 18 -22.49 -36.61 -17.28
C ALA A 18 -22.27 -36.22 -15.82
N HIS A 19 -21.58 -37.05 -15.02
CA HIS A 19 -21.26 -36.71 -13.63
C HIS A 19 -20.25 -35.57 -13.56
N THR A 20 -19.20 -35.62 -14.37
CA THR A 20 -18.22 -34.52 -14.46
C THR A 20 -18.90 -33.21 -14.87
N ALA A 21 -19.82 -33.25 -15.84
CA ALA A 21 -20.57 -32.07 -16.27
C ALA A 21 -21.47 -31.51 -15.15
N VAL A 22 -22.15 -32.36 -14.39
CA VAL A 22 -22.97 -31.94 -13.24
C VAL A 22 -22.10 -31.32 -12.16
N CYS A 23 -20.97 -31.93 -11.83
CA CYS A 23 -20.05 -31.44 -10.81
C CYS A 23 -19.40 -30.13 -11.20
N LEU A 24 -18.99 -30.00 -12.46
CA LEU A 24 -18.48 -28.74 -13.00
C LEU A 24 -19.57 -27.67 -13.00
N GLY A 25 -20.79 -28.01 -13.41
CA GLY A 25 -21.93 -27.08 -13.38
C GLY A 25 -22.23 -26.57 -11.97
N VAL A 26 -22.26 -27.46 -10.97
CA VAL A 26 -22.43 -27.09 -9.57
C VAL A 26 -21.25 -26.24 -9.10
N ALA A 27 -20.02 -26.60 -9.45
CA ALA A 27 -18.84 -25.85 -9.05
C ALA A 27 -18.84 -24.41 -9.59
N VAL A 28 -19.17 -24.25 -10.88
CA VAL A 28 -19.21 -22.93 -11.54
C VAL A 28 -20.35 -22.08 -10.99
N VAL A 29 -21.56 -22.63 -10.87
CA VAL A 29 -22.72 -21.88 -10.35
C VAL A 29 -22.51 -21.48 -8.90
N ALA A 30 -22.03 -22.41 -8.06
CA ALA A 30 -21.76 -22.13 -6.66
C ALA A 30 -20.58 -21.16 -6.50
N GLY A 31 -19.52 -21.32 -7.28
CA GLY A 31 -18.37 -20.41 -7.28
C GLY A 31 -18.78 -18.99 -7.67
N LEU A 32 -19.58 -18.83 -8.73
CA LEU A 32 -20.10 -17.53 -9.12
C LEU A 32 -21.01 -16.93 -8.04
N ALA A 33 -21.88 -17.73 -7.44
CA ALA A 33 -22.75 -17.28 -6.36
C ALA A 33 -21.95 -16.84 -5.11
N PHE A 34 -20.91 -17.59 -4.73
CA PHE A 34 -20.03 -17.20 -3.64
C PHE A 34 -19.24 -15.94 -3.95
N PHE A 35 -18.77 -15.79 -5.20
CA PHE A 35 -18.01 -14.62 -5.61
C PHE A 35 -18.87 -13.36 -5.53
N LEU A 36 -20.06 -13.38 -6.12
CA LEU A 36 -20.98 -12.22 -6.14
C LEU A 36 -21.61 -11.90 -4.78
N ALA A 37 -21.60 -12.84 -3.85
CA ALA A 37 -22.08 -12.63 -2.48
C ALA A 37 -20.95 -12.24 -1.50
N ASP A 38 -19.68 -12.29 -1.93
CA ASP A 38 -18.55 -11.92 -1.08
C ASP A 38 -18.36 -10.40 -1.07
N SER A 39 -17.86 -9.88 0.04
CA SER A 39 -17.44 -8.48 0.16
C SER A 39 -16.29 -8.38 1.16
N ARG A 40 -15.39 -7.43 0.94
CA ARG A 40 -14.18 -7.25 1.74
C ARG A 40 -14.02 -5.80 2.14
N THR A 41 -13.70 -5.58 3.42
CA THR A 41 -13.34 -4.24 3.91
C THR A 41 -11.84 -4.06 3.77
N ILE A 42 -11.43 -2.97 3.13
CA ILE A 42 -10.03 -2.56 2.96
C ILE A 42 -9.87 -1.08 3.26
N VAL A 43 -8.65 -0.62 3.46
CA VAL A 43 -8.36 0.81 3.40
C VAL A 43 -8.13 1.20 1.94
N PHE A 44 -8.94 2.11 1.43
CA PHE A 44 -8.87 2.64 0.05
C PHE A 44 -9.04 4.14 0.06
N ALA A 45 -8.12 4.86 -0.60
CA ALA A 45 -8.15 6.32 -0.75
C ALA A 45 -8.45 7.08 0.56
N SER A 46 -7.80 6.71 1.67
CA SER A 46 -8.00 7.26 3.03
C SER A 46 -9.33 6.93 3.73
N HIS A 47 -10.06 5.91 3.25
CA HIS A 47 -11.29 5.43 3.87
C HIS A 47 -11.22 3.94 4.20
N ASP A 48 -11.95 3.53 5.23
CA ASP A 48 -12.46 2.16 5.27
C ASP A 48 -13.46 1.99 4.12
N ALA A 49 -13.19 1.11 3.17
CA ALA A 49 -14.02 0.88 2.00
C ALA A 49 -14.46 -0.58 1.91
N VAL A 50 -15.70 -0.80 1.51
CA VAL A 50 -16.22 -2.15 1.22
C VAL A 50 -16.15 -2.38 -0.29
N VAL A 51 -15.38 -3.38 -0.69
CA VAL A 51 -15.22 -3.83 -2.07
C VAL A 51 -16.11 -5.05 -2.31
N ALA A 52 -16.91 -5.00 -3.37
CA ALA A 52 -17.77 -6.10 -3.80
C ALA A 52 -17.71 -6.28 -5.33
N PRO A 53 -17.57 -7.51 -5.85
CA PRO A 53 -17.54 -7.76 -7.28
C PRO A 53 -18.94 -7.70 -7.90
N THR A 54 -19.01 -7.23 -9.14
CA THR A 54 -20.25 -7.09 -9.92
C THR A 54 -20.09 -7.68 -11.32
N LEU A 55 -21.20 -7.84 -12.04
CA LEU A 55 -21.23 -8.27 -13.45
C LEU A 55 -21.61 -7.13 -14.42
N ASP A 56 -21.74 -5.91 -13.92
CA ASP A 56 -22.11 -4.74 -14.71
C ASP A 56 -20.96 -4.21 -15.57
N ARG A 57 -19.74 -4.76 -15.43
CA ARG A 57 -18.51 -4.33 -16.11
C ARG A 57 -18.19 -2.86 -15.86
N HIS A 58 -18.55 -2.34 -14.69
CA HIS A 58 -18.15 -1.00 -14.27
C HIS A 58 -17.36 -1.08 -12.96
N VAL A 59 -16.40 -0.19 -12.79
CA VAL A 59 -15.84 0.15 -11.49
C VAL A 59 -16.64 1.33 -10.96
N VAL A 60 -17.39 1.12 -9.88
CA VAL A 60 -18.30 2.11 -9.29
C VAL A 60 -17.77 2.50 -7.92
N LEU A 61 -17.46 3.77 -7.74
CA LEU A 61 -17.10 4.36 -6.46
C LEU A 61 -18.33 5.03 -5.84
N ARG A 62 -18.83 4.45 -4.75
CA ARG A 62 -19.88 5.05 -3.92
C ARG A 62 -19.26 5.91 -2.85
N THR A 63 -19.50 7.21 -2.91
CA THR A 63 -18.85 8.18 -2.02
C THR A 63 -19.75 8.63 -0.87
N GLY A 64 -20.98 8.10 -0.81
CA GLY A 64 -21.96 8.43 0.22
C GLY A 64 -22.67 9.77 -0.02
N PRO A 65 -23.30 10.37 1.00
CA PRO A 65 -24.26 11.45 0.81
C PRO A 65 -23.64 12.83 0.50
N LEU A 66 -22.34 13.00 0.72
CA LEU A 66 -21.66 14.31 0.62
C LEU A 66 -20.96 14.54 -0.71
N LEU A 67 -20.64 13.46 -1.41
CA LEU A 67 -19.84 13.47 -2.62
C LEU A 67 -20.58 12.72 -3.72
N PRO A 68 -20.33 13.06 -4.99
CA PRO A 68 -20.98 12.39 -6.10
C PRO A 68 -20.37 11.01 -6.35
N ASP A 69 -21.22 10.04 -6.65
CA ASP A 69 -20.77 8.72 -7.06
C ASP A 69 -20.10 8.81 -8.44
N LEU A 70 -19.06 8.01 -8.63
CA LEU A 70 -18.32 7.93 -9.88
C LEU A 70 -18.38 6.51 -10.43
N ARG A 71 -18.40 6.36 -11.76
CA ARG A 71 -18.16 5.07 -12.39
C ARG A 71 -17.31 5.19 -13.63
N LEU A 72 -16.61 4.10 -13.95
CA LEU A 72 -15.83 3.93 -15.16
C LEU A 72 -16.08 2.53 -15.71
N ALA A 73 -16.01 2.36 -17.03
CA ALA A 73 -16.06 1.03 -17.63
C ALA A 73 -14.82 0.20 -17.24
N SER A 74 -15.05 -1.04 -16.82
CA SER A 74 -13.98 -2.02 -16.56
C SER A 74 -13.52 -2.64 -17.88
N ASP A 75 -12.21 -2.78 -18.05
CA ASP A 75 -11.62 -3.50 -19.20
C ASP A 75 -12.00 -5.00 -19.19
N GLY A 76 -12.34 -5.53 -18.02
CA GLY A 76 -12.67 -6.93 -17.80
C GLY A 76 -14.16 -7.28 -17.92
N PRO A 77 -14.50 -8.58 -17.80
CA PRO A 77 -15.88 -9.05 -17.68
C PRO A 77 -16.47 -8.87 -16.28
N VAL A 78 -15.63 -8.53 -15.29
CA VAL A 78 -16.00 -8.30 -13.89
C VAL A 78 -15.97 -6.81 -13.61
N GLY A 79 -17.05 -6.31 -13.00
CA GLY A 79 -17.09 -4.97 -12.41
C GLY A 79 -16.76 -5.04 -10.92
N VAL A 80 -16.58 -3.87 -10.31
CA VAL A 80 -16.28 -3.74 -8.88
C VAL A 80 -17.04 -2.55 -8.33
N GLU A 81 -17.79 -2.75 -7.26
CA GLU A 81 -18.36 -1.66 -6.48
C GLU A 81 -17.50 -1.43 -5.23
N ILE A 82 -17.07 -0.18 -5.03
CA ILE A 82 -16.26 0.27 -3.90
C ILE A 82 -17.11 1.28 -3.13
N ARG A 83 -17.49 0.94 -1.89
CA ARG A 83 -18.26 1.83 -1.02
C ARG A 83 -17.36 2.47 0.02
N LEU A 84 -17.18 3.78 -0.07
CA LEU A 84 -16.42 4.54 0.90
C LEU A 84 -17.20 4.65 2.22
N GLY A 85 -16.54 4.27 3.30
CA GLY A 85 -17.01 4.37 4.67
C GLY A 85 -16.40 5.58 5.38
N LYS A 86 -15.95 5.40 6.62
CA LYS A 86 -15.41 6.47 7.46
C LYS A 86 -14.02 6.90 6.99
N THR A 87 -13.69 8.17 7.23
CA THR A 87 -12.35 8.77 7.04
C THR A 87 -12.08 9.77 8.15
N GLU A 88 -10.80 10.10 8.32
CA GLU A 88 -10.31 11.20 9.17
C GLU A 88 -9.99 12.40 8.27
N SER A 89 -10.88 13.39 8.26
CA SER A 89 -10.68 14.67 7.57
C SER A 89 -11.38 15.80 8.32
N ALA A 90 -10.74 16.97 8.41
CA ALA A 90 -11.31 18.13 9.10
C ALA A 90 -12.31 18.89 8.21
N SER A 91 -12.29 18.71 6.88
CA SER A 91 -13.20 19.40 5.95
C SER A 91 -13.37 18.69 4.59
N VAL A 92 -14.45 19.03 3.88
CA VAL A 92 -14.72 18.51 2.53
C VAL A 92 -13.67 18.98 1.52
N GLU A 93 -13.17 20.21 1.63
CA GLU A 93 -12.15 20.77 0.71
C GLU A 93 -10.79 20.07 0.87
N GLU A 94 -10.41 19.77 2.11
CA GLU A 94 -9.24 18.95 2.42
C GLU A 94 -9.38 17.54 1.83
N LEU A 95 -10.56 16.93 1.97
CA LEU A 95 -10.84 15.60 1.42
C LEU A 95 -10.70 15.57 -0.12
N PHE A 96 -11.24 16.56 -0.84
CA PHE A 96 -11.06 16.69 -2.29
C PHE A 96 -9.60 16.88 -2.69
N SER A 97 -8.85 17.70 -1.94
CA SER A 97 -7.42 17.92 -2.19
C SER A 97 -6.61 16.64 -1.98
N ARG A 98 -6.94 15.87 -0.94
CA ARG A 98 -6.33 14.56 -0.66
C ARG A 98 -6.67 13.55 -1.75
N TYR A 99 -7.92 13.46 -2.18
CA TYR A 99 -8.28 12.56 -3.28
C TYR A 99 -7.58 12.92 -4.58
N ALA A 100 -7.48 14.21 -4.92
CA ALA A 100 -6.74 14.65 -6.09
C ALA A 100 -5.28 14.20 -6.04
N PHE A 101 -4.65 14.30 -4.87
CA PHE A 101 -3.27 13.91 -4.65
C PHE A 101 -3.05 12.39 -4.66
N ILE A 102 -3.94 11.62 -4.01
CA ILE A 102 -3.89 10.15 -4.09
C ILE A 102 -4.16 9.69 -5.53
N ALA A 103 -5.08 10.34 -6.23
CA ALA A 103 -5.40 10.01 -7.61
C ALA A 103 -4.23 10.28 -8.55
N SER A 104 -3.33 11.25 -8.26
CA SER A 104 -2.13 11.46 -9.08
C SER A 104 -1.15 10.30 -9.03
N GLU A 105 -1.23 9.43 -8.03
CA GLU A 105 -0.46 8.19 -7.91
C GLU A 105 -1.38 6.97 -7.65
N PRO A 106 -2.18 6.54 -8.65
CA PRO A 106 -3.28 5.61 -8.43
C PRO A 106 -2.86 4.15 -8.29
N ASP A 107 -1.65 3.79 -8.72
CA ASP A 107 -1.20 2.41 -8.91
C ASP A 107 -1.32 1.56 -7.64
N ALA A 108 -1.00 2.16 -6.48
CA ALA A 108 -1.17 1.51 -5.18
C ALA A 108 -2.61 1.08 -4.92
N GLN A 109 -3.55 1.99 -5.18
CA GLN A 109 -4.96 1.79 -4.90
C GLN A 109 -5.58 0.80 -5.89
N VAL A 110 -5.13 0.84 -7.15
CA VAL A 110 -5.57 -0.10 -8.19
C VAL A 110 -5.10 -1.52 -7.88
N ALA A 111 -3.82 -1.70 -7.55
CA ALA A 111 -3.25 -3.01 -7.20
C ALA A 111 -4.00 -3.62 -6.00
N LYS A 112 -4.22 -2.83 -4.94
CA LYS A 112 -4.92 -3.26 -3.72
C LYS A 112 -6.33 -3.78 -3.99
N VAL A 113 -7.12 -3.05 -4.80
CA VAL A 113 -8.47 -3.50 -5.18
C VAL A 113 -8.39 -4.75 -6.07
N GLY A 114 -7.44 -4.78 -7.01
CA GLY A 114 -7.20 -5.92 -7.89
C GLY A 114 -6.90 -7.20 -7.12
N ASP A 115 -5.99 -7.15 -6.15
CA ASP A 115 -5.56 -8.30 -5.34
C ASP A 115 -6.72 -8.84 -4.51
N VAL A 116 -7.47 -7.96 -3.86
CA VAL A 116 -8.66 -8.34 -3.07
C VAL A 116 -9.70 -9.06 -3.93
N VAL A 117 -9.99 -8.53 -5.11
CA VAL A 117 -10.96 -9.16 -6.02
C VAL A 117 -10.44 -10.50 -6.56
N GLN A 118 -9.14 -10.62 -6.81
CA GLN A 118 -8.52 -11.89 -7.20
C GLN A 118 -8.59 -12.93 -6.07
N GLU A 119 -8.31 -12.54 -4.84
CA GLU A 119 -8.45 -13.41 -3.67
C GLU A 119 -9.88 -13.87 -3.44
N MET A 120 -10.86 -12.97 -3.61
CA MET A 120 -12.29 -13.31 -3.56
C MET A 120 -12.64 -14.33 -4.63
N ALA A 121 -12.14 -14.15 -5.87
CA ALA A 121 -12.37 -15.08 -6.97
C ALA A 121 -11.74 -16.46 -6.70
N LEU A 122 -10.53 -16.50 -6.15
CA LEU A 122 -9.83 -17.73 -5.81
C LEU A 122 -10.54 -18.48 -4.66
N SER A 123 -10.90 -17.77 -3.60
CA SER A 123 -11.67 -18.29 -2.47
C SER A 123 -13.02 -18.86 -2.93
N ALA A 124 -13.76 -18.11 -3.75
CA ALA A 124 -15.04 -18.52 -4.29
C ALA A 124 -14.92 -19.74 -5.20
N THR A 125 -13.87 -19.80 -6.04
CA THR A 125 -13.57 -20.95 -6.89
C THR A 125 -13.29 -22.21 -6.06
N LEU A 126 -12.47 -22.10 -5.00
CA LEU A 126 -12.19 -23.22 -4.10
C LEU A 126 -13.44 -23.72 -3.39
N ARG A 127 -14.27 -22.82 -2.87
CA ARG A 127 -15.56 -23.16 -2.25
C ARG A 127 -16.53 -23.79 -3.26
N GLY A 128 -16.58 -23.25 -4.48
CA GLY A 128 -17.37 -23.79 -5.59
C GLY A 128 -16.95 -25.21 -5.95
N VAL A 129 -15.64 -25.45 -6.16
CA VAL A 129 -15.09 -26.79 -6.40
C VAL A 129 -15.43 -27.74 -5.25
N GLY A 130 -15.26 -27.31 -4.00
CA GLY A 130 -15.66 -28.08 -2.82
C GLY A 130 -17.12 -28.53 -2.87
N LEU A 131 -18.04 -27.63 -3.20
CA LEU A 131 -19.46 -27.95 -3.35
C LEU A 131 -19.74 -28.82 -4.59
N GLY A 132 -19.03 -28.59 -5.69
CA GLY A 132 -19.12 -29.38 -6.93
C GLY A 132 -18.67 -30.83 -6.76
N LEU A 133 -17.83 -31.12 -5.77
CA LEU A 133 -17.43 -32.49 -5.41
C LEU A 133 -18.49 -33.23 -4.57
N VAL A 134 -19.44 -32.52 -3.94
CA VAL A 134 -20.49 -33.15 -3.11
C VAL A 134 -21.32 -34.16 -3.89
N PRO A 135 -21.82 -33.88 -5.11
CA PRO A 135 -22.52 -34.90 -5.92
C PRO A 135 -21.67 -36.16 -6.17
N LEU A 136 -20.36 -36.05 -6.37
CA LEU A 136 -19.47 -37.22 -6.54
C LEU A 136 -19.34 -37.99 -5.23
N ALA A 137 -19.14 -37.29 -4.11
CA ALA A 137 -19.03 -37.90 -2.79
C ALA A 137 -20.31 -38.66 -2.43
N VAL A 138 -21.48 -38.02 -2.61
CA VAL A 138 -22.80 -38.64 -2.41
C VAL A 138 -22.97 -39.84 -3.35
N TRP A 139 -22.64 -39.71 -4.63
CA TRP A 139 -22.71 -40.82 -5.58
C TRP A 139 -21.85 -42.00 -5.16
N TRP A 140 -20.61 -41.76 -4.71
CA TRP A 140 -19.70 -42.78 -4.20
C TRP A 140 -20.24 -43.46 -2.95
N LEU A 141 -20.66 -42.67 -1.94
CA LEU A 141 -21.16 -43.16 -0.65
C LEU A 141 -22.44 -44.00 -0.78
N LEU A 142 -23.32 -43.72 -1.75
CA LEU A 142 -24.56 -44.47 -1.96
C LEU A 142 -24.33 -45.93 -2.44
N GLY A 143 -23.17 -46.24 -3.03
CA GLY A 143 -22.83 -47.58 -3.54
C GLY A 143 -23.72 -48.09 -4.69
N PRO A 144 -23.33 -49.16 -5.41
CA PRO A 144 -24.05 -49.63 -6.61
C PRO A 144 -25.50 -50.08 -6.33
N HIS A 145 -25.75 -50.62 -5.14
CA HIS A 145 -27.02 -51.23 -4.79
C HIS A 145 -28.13 -50.21 -4.50
N ARG A 146 -27.84 -49.17 -3.69
CA ARG A 146 -28.84 -48.12 -3.38
C ARG A 146 -29.04 -47.14 -4.53
N ARG A 147 -28.05 -46.96 -5.42
CA ARG A 147 -28.22 -46.20 -6.67
C ARG A 147 -29.39 -46.76 -7.49
N GLY A 148 -29.46 -48.09 -7.66
CA GLY A 148 -30.54 -48.73 -8.42
C GLY A 148 -31.93 -48.55 -7.81
N GLU A 149 -32.03 -48.41 -6.49
CA GLU A 149 -33.30 -48.17 -5.79
C GLU A 149 -33.75 -46.71 -5.89
N LEU A 150 -32.81 -45.77 -5.75
CA LEU A 150 -33.07 -44.33 -5.82
C LEU A 150 -33.58 -43.92 -7.21
N PHE A 151 -32.92 -44.39 -8.27
CA PHE A 151 -33.31 -44.07 -9.65
C PHE A 151 -34.58 -44.80 -10.14
N ARG A 152 -35.02 -45.87 -9.48
CA ARG A 152 -36.36 -46.47 -9.75
C ARG A 152 -37.48 -45.55 -9.27
N GLY A 153 -37.27 -44.83 -8.17
CA GLY A 153 -38.23 -43.90 -7.58
C GLY A 153 -38.38 -42.59 -8.35
N VAL A 154 -37.38 -42.17 -9.13
CA VAL A 154 -37.37 -40.89 -9.86
C VAL A 154 -38.52 -40.79 -10.88
N ARG A 155 -38.92 -41.90 -11.51
CA ARG A 155 -40.06 -41.94 -12.46
C ARG A 155 -41.43 -42.03 -11.80
N THR A 156 -41.51 -41.99 -10.47
CA THR A 156 -42.78 -42.04 -9.73
C THR A 156 -43.28 -40.64 -9.37
N ARG A 157 -44.57 -40.50 -9.06
CA ARG A 157 -45.15 -39.22 -8.59
C ARG A 157 -44.44 -38.67 -7.34
N LYS A 158 -43.95 -39.55 -6.45
CA LYS A 158 -43.19 -39.16 -5.26
C LYS A 158 -41.79 -38.65 -5.62
N GLY A 159 -41.14 -39.23 -6.63
CA GLY A 159 -39.87 -38.76 -7.15
C GLY A 159 -39.98 -37.38 -7.82
N ALA A 160 -41.04 -37.15 -8.58
CA ALA A 160 -41.35 -35.84 -9.15
C ALA A 160 -41.58 -34.78 -8.05
N ALA A 161 -42.36 -35.11 -7.00
CA ALA A 161 -42.59 -34.21 -5.88
C ALA A 161 -41.29 -33.88 -5.11
N ALA A 162 -40.44 -34.88 -4.85
CA ALA A 162 -39.15 -34.67 -4.22
C ALA A 162 -38.23 -33.78 -5.08
N GLY A 163 -38.20 -33.98 -6.41
CA GLY A 163 -37.44 -33.14 -7.33
C GLY A 163 -37.93 -31.69 -7.34
N VAL A 164 -39.25 -31.47 -7.30
CA VAL A 164 -39.83 -30.13 -7.17
C VAL A 164 -39.39 -29.47 -5.86
N VAL A 165 -39.45 -30.17 -4.72
CA VAL A 165 -38.98 -29.65 -3.42
C VAL A 165 -37.50 -29.30 -3.47
N LEU A 166 -36.66 -30.16 -4.06
CA LEU A 166 -35.22 -29.96 -4.15
C LEU A 166 -34.83 -28.76 -5.02
N LEU A 167 -35.65 -28.42 -6.02
CA LEU A 167 -35.47 -27.22 -6.85
C LEU A 167 -36.10 -25.97 -6.24
N SER A 168 -37.23 -26.11 -5.56
CA SER A 168 -37.99 -24.97 -5.02
C SER A 168 -37.45 -24.45 -3.69
N VAL A 169 -36.89 -25.31 -2.83
CA VAL A 169 -36.30 -24.86 -1.55
C VAL A 169 -35.13 -23.88 -1.78
N PRO A 170 -34.14 -24.15 -2.67
CA PRO A 170 -33.11 -23.17 -2.99
C PRO A 170 -33.68 -21.87 -3.59
N LEU A 171 -34.65 -21.94 -4.50
CA LEU A 171 -35.28 -20.74 -5.06
C LEU A 171 -35.98 -19.90 -3.99
N LEU A 172 -36.71 -20.55 -3.07
CA LEU A 172 -37.44 -19.90 -1.97
C LEU A 172 -36.52 -19.32 -0.89
N LEU A 173 -35.31 -19.87 -0.74
CA LEU A 173 -34.27 -19.31 0.13
C LEU A 173 -33.50 -18.17 -0.56
N TRP A 174 -33.31 -18.25 -1.88
CA TRP A 174 -32.65 -17.21 -2.66
C TRP A 174 -33.53 -15.97 -2.87
N GLN A 175 -34.85 -16.14 -2.93
CA GLN A 175 -35.84 -15.06 -3.11
C GLN A 175 -35.50 -14.03 -4.18
N PRO A 176 -35.14 -14.43 -5.42
CA PRO A 176 -34.75 -13.49 -6.48
C PRO A 176 -35.88 -12.57 -6.96
N TRP A 177 -37.10 -12.73 -6.44
CA TRP A 177 -38.28 -11.92 -6.74
C TRP A 177 -38.56 -10.85 -5.69
N ASP A 178 -37.79 -10.82 -4.60
CA ASP A 178 -37.83 -9.69 -3.67
C ASP A 178 -37.00 -8.58 -4.33
N ALA A 179 -37.68 -7.61 -4.93
CA ALA A 179 -37.03 -6.46 -5.52
C ALA A 179 -36.75 -5.46 -4.40
N ASP A 180 -35.50 -4.99 -4.30
CA ASP A 180 -35.14 -3.91 -3.38
C ASP A 180 -36.07 -2.71 -3.58
N GLU A 181 -36.42 -2.01 -2.50
CA GLU A 181 -37.21 -0.78 -2.59
C GLU A 181 -36.52 0.25 -3.51
N GLU A 182 -37.30 1.00 -4.30
CA GLU A 182 -36.77 2.12 -5.08
C GLU A 182 -36.11 3.14 -4.14
N THR A 183 -34.78 3.22 -4.17
CA THR A 183 -34.02 4.21 -3.41
C THR A 183 -33.95 5.52 -4.18
N GLN A 184 -33.81 6.66 -3.48
CA GLN A 184 -33.51 7.93 -4.17
C GLN A 184 -32.24 7.85 -5.02
N GLU A 185 -31.28 7.00 -4.63
CA GLU A 185 -30.06 6.73 -5.39
C GLU A 185 -30.33 6.08 -6.76
N ALA A 186 -31.38 5.27 -6.89
CA ALA A 186 -31.76 4.63 -8.16
C ALA A 186 -32.49 5.59 -9.12
N GLN A 187 -32.95 6.75 -8.63
CA GLN A 187 -33.71 7.73 -9.41
C GLN A 187 -32.83 8.75 -10.16
N HIS A 188 -31.53 8.82 -9.83
CA HIS A 188 -30.58 9.70 -10.53
C HIS A 188 -29.85 8.95 -11.64
N GLU A 189 -29.91 9.48 -12.87
CA GLU A 189 -29.21 8.92 -14.01
C GLU A 189 -27.71 9.27 -13.97
N TRP A 190 -26.90 8.37 -14.52
CA TRP A 190 -25.49 8.61 -14.76
C TRP A 190 -25.32 9.57 -15.94
N GLU A 191 -24.47 10.58 -15.77
CA GLU A 191 -24.10 11.51 -16.83
C GLU A 191 -22.59 11.53 -17.06
N PRO A 192 -22.10 11.75 -18.29
CA PRO A 192 -20.67 11.90 -18.54
C PRO A 192 -20.09 13.08 -17.76
N LEU A 193 -18.93 12.90 -17.13
CA LEU A 193 -18.28 13.94 -16.33
C LEU A 193 -18.00 15.21 -17.16
N GLU A 194 -17.71 15.06 -18.46
CA GLU A 194 -17.51 16.16 -19.40
C GLU A 194 -18.78 17.01 -19.57
N SER A 195 -19.96 16.37 -19.49
CA SER A 195 -21.26 17.06 -19.56
C SER A 195 -21.61 17.76 -18.25
N PHE A 196 -21.11 17.26 -17.12
CA PHE A 196 -21.25 17.91 -15.82
C PHE A 196 -20.28 19.10 -15.65
N MET A 197 -19.06 18.99 -16.20
CA MET A 197 -17.96 19.95 -16.08
C MET A 197 -17.84 20.88 -17.31
N VAL A 198 -18.97 21.32 -17.88
CA VAL A 198 -18.97 22.17 -19.09
C VAL A 198 -18.11 23.42 -18.89
N GLY A 199 -17.10 23.58 -19.76
CA GLY A 199 -16.18 24.72 -19.74
C GLY A 199 -14.98 24.56 -18.83
N VAL A 200 -14.81 23.39 -18.20
CA VAL A 200 -13.59 23.02 -17.46
C VAL A 200 -12.82 21.97 -18.28
N PRO A 201 -11.54 22.19 -18.61
CA PRO A 201 -10.73 21.16 -19.24
C PRO A 201 -10.57 19.99 -18.26
N LEU A 202 -10.76 18.77 -18.76
CA LEU A 202 -10.56 17.54 -18.00
C LEU A 202 -9.34 16.79 -18.55
N PRO A 203 -8.58 16.11 -17.69
CA PRO A 203 -7.44 15.30 -18.11
C PRO A 203 -7.90 14.11 -18.95
N ALA A 204 -7.02 13.57 -19.80
CA ALA A 204 -7.35 12.46 -20.68
C ALA A 204 -7.75 11.20 -19.89
N GLU A 205 -7.19 11.03 -18.70
CA GLU A 205 -7.48 9.95 -17.76
C GLU A 205 -8.90 10.03 -17.17
N ALA A 206 -9.54 11.20 -17.22
CA ALA A 206 -10.93 11.36 -16.81
C ALA A 206 -11.94 10.99 -17.91
N ALA A 207 -11.46 10.65 -19.12
CA ALA A 207 -12.33 10.31 -20.24
C ALA A 207 -13.17 9.07 -19.95
N GLY A 208 -14.48 9.18 -20.16
CA GLY A 208 -15.41 8.07 -19.93
C GLY A 208 -15.77 7.83 -18.46
N ILE A 209 -15.32 8.69 -17.55
CA ILE A 209 -15.87 8.74 -16.19
C ILE A 209 -17.28 9.30 -16.27
N GLU A 210 -18.21 8.59 -15.65
CA GLU A 210 -19.57 9.05 -15.46
C GLU A 210 -19.78 9.39 -13.99
N ILE A 211 -20.57 10.43 -13.75
CA ILE A 211 -20.89 10.96 -12.43
C ILE A 211 -22.37 10.81 -12.17
N ARG A 212 -22.73 10.58 -10.91
CA ARG A 212 -24.11 10.59 -10.45
C ARG A 212 -24.24 11.48 -9.23
N THR A 213 -24.92 12.60 -9.41
CA THR A 213 -25.09 13.62 -8.36
C THR A 213 -26.48 13.58 -7.72
N SER A 214 -26.56 13.82 -6.41
CA SER A 214 -27.76 14.32 -5.72
C SER A 214 -27.80 15.87 -5.80
N PRO A 215 -28.91 16.56 -5.45
CA PRO A 215 -29.24 17.92 -5.93
C PRO A 215 -28.05 18.89 -6.08
N THR A 216 -27.80 19.21 -7.35
CA THR A 216 -26.66 19.96 -7.91
C THR A 216 -26.38 21.30 -7.22
N THR A 217 -25.10 21.58 -6.91
CA THR A 217 -24.64 22.92 -6.52
C THR A 217 -23.41 23.35 -7.33
N VAL A 218 -23.35 24.64 -7.72
CA VAL A 218 -22.16 25.29 -8.33
C VAL A 218 -20.92 25.11 -7.46
N GLN A 219 -21.09 24.93 -6.15
CA GLN A 219 -20.00 24.67 -5.21
C GLN A 219 -19.32 23.32 -5.47
N THR A 220 -20.08 22.27 -5.80
CA THR A 220 -19.53 20.93 -6.10
C THR A 220 -18.65 20.96 -7.36
N GLN A 221 -19.11 21.64 -8.42
CA GLN A 221 -18.31 21.85 -9.63
C GLN A 221 -16.99 22.59 -9.35
N ARG A 222 -17.00 23.60 -8.48
CA ARG A 222 -15.78 24.32 -8.08
C ARG A 222 -14.80 23.44 -7.30
N LEU A 223 -15.32 22.58 -6.42
CA LEU A 223 -14.48 21.63 -5.66
C LEU A 223 -13.83 20.60 -6.59
N ILE A 224 -14.61 20.02 -7.53
CA ILE A 224 -14.08 19.10 -8.54
C ILE A 224 -13.06 19.81 -9.43
N GLN A 225 -13.34 21.03 -9.89
CA GLN A 225 -12.37 21.82 -10.66
C GLN A 225 -11.08 22.09 -9.88
N SER A 226 -11.19 22.40 -8.58
CA SER A 226 -10.02 22.58 -7.70
C SER A 226 -9.22 21.29 -7.56
N ALA A 227 -9.91 20.16 -7.39
CA ALA A 227 -9.31 18.83 -7.32
C ALA A 227 -8.57 18.48 -8.61
N VAL A 228 -9.19 18.65 -9.78
CA VAL A 228 -8.55 18.41 -11.10
C VAL A 228 -7.31 19.28 -11.28
N ASN A 229 -7.40 20.57 -10.98
CA ASN A 229 -6.26 21.49 -11.06
C ASN A 229 -5.12 21.10 -10.10
N THR A 230 -5.46 20.60 -8.91
CA THR A 230 -4.50 20.11 -7.92
C THR A 230 -3.82 18.82 -8.43
N TYR A 231 -4.59 17.89 -8.97
CA TYR A 231 -4.11 16.66 -9.60
C TYR A 231 -3.14 16.96 -10.73
N GLU A 232 -3.53 17.78 -11.71
CA GLU A 232 -2.69 18.10 -12.89
C GLU A 232 -1.37 18.75 -12.45
N LYS A 233 -1.45 19.76 -11.57
CA LYS A 233 -0.25 20.43 -11.07
C LYS A 233 0.66 19.50 -10.26
N SER A 234 0.07 18.61 -9.46
CA SER A 234 0.83 17.64 -8.67
C SER A 234 1.59 16.69 -9.59
N LYS A 235 0.86 16.05 -10.50
CA LYS A 235 1.42 15.12 -11.48
C LYS A 235 2.52 15.76 -12.30
N ASP A 236 2.24 16.90 -12.94
CA ASP A 236 3.22 17.62 -13.77
C ASP A 236 4.48 18.00 -12.97
N PHE A 237 4.31 18.48 -11.74
CA PHE A 237 5.43 18.90 -10.90
C PHE A 237 6.35 17.73 -10.54
N TYR A 238 5.80 16.66 -9.98
CA TYR A 238 6.60 15.54 -9.50
C TYR A 238 7.12 14.66 -10.65
N ASP A 239 6.40 14.55 -11.77
CA ASP A 239 6.89 13.88 -12.99
C ASP A 239 8.10 14.61 -13.58
N GLN A 240 8.02 15.95 -13.66
CA GLN A 240 9.15 16.76 -14.09
C GLN A 240 10.32 16.65 -13.10
N ALA A 241 10.04 16.72 -11.79
CA ALA A 241 11.08 16.60 -10.77
C ALA A 241 11.78 15.23 -10.81
N ALA A 242 11.04 14.14 -11.02
CA ALA A 242 11.62 12.80 -11.17
C ALA A 242 12.46 12.69 -12.45
N THR A 243 12.00 13.29 -13.56
CA THR A 243 12.76 13.34 -14.82
C THR A 243 14.07 14.12 -14.65
N ASP A 244 14.01 15.27 -13.97
CA ASP A 244 15.17 16.11 -13.70
C ASP A 244 16.14 15.44 -12.71
N ALA A 245 15.61 14.70 -11.72
CA ALA A 245 16.41 13.92 -10.78
C ALA A 245 17.27 12.86 -11.47
N ALA A 246 16.74 12.20 -12.51
CA ALA A 246 17.42 11.13 -13.24
C ALA A 246 18.68 11.58 -14.00
N VAL A 247 18.89 12.90 -14.16
CA VAL A 247 20.05 13.47 -14.88
C VAL A 247 20.95 14.32 -13.98
N LEU A 248 20.74 14.30 -12.66
CA LEU A 248 21.59 15.04 -11.72
C LEU A 248 23.04 14.57 -11.76
N GLU A 249 23.97 15.47 -11.49
CA GLU A 249 25.39 15.13 -11.37
C GLU A 249 25.68 14.62 -9.95
N LEU A 250 25.31 13.35 -9.69
CA LEU A 250 25.62 12.65 -8.45
C LEU A 250 26.89 11.80 -8.60
N ARG A 251 27.57 11.58 -7.48
CA ARG A 251 28.70 10.65 -7.41
C ARG A 251 28.18 9.22 -7.66
N GLU A 252 28.83 8.51 -8.55
CA GLU A 252 28.56 7.09 -8.77
C GLU A 252 29.44 6.24 -7.84
N PRO A 253 28.91 5.14 -7.29
CA PRO A 253 29.69 4.24 -6.47
C PRO A 253 30.79 3.57 -7.30
N GLU A 254 31.99 3.51 -6.72
CA GLU A 254 33.15 2.78 -7.25
C GLU A 254 32.99 1.26 -7.04
N GLU A 255 33.87 0.47 -7.66
CA GLU A 255 33.89 -0.98 -7.44
C GLU A 255 34.11 -1.29 -5.96
N GLY A 256 33.22 -2.11 -5.38
CA GLY A 256 33.25 -2.46 -3.96
C GLY A 256 32.52 -1.48 -3.04
N GLU A 257 31.91 -0.42 -3.58
CA GLU A 257 31.05 0.48 -2.82
C GLU A 257 29.57 0.10 -2.90
N THR A 258 28.83 0.46 -1.85
CA THR A 258 27.37 0.38 -1.81
C THR A 258 26.82 1.75 -1.48
N ALA A 259 25.85 2.23 -2.27
CA ALA A 259 25.15 3.48 -1.98
C ALA A 259 23.79 3.18 -1.33
N ALA A 260 23.46 3.92 -0.28
CA ALA A 260 22.17 3.90 0.38
C ALA A 260 21.51 5.28 0.32
N LEU A 261 20.22 5.34 -0.01
CA LEU A 261 19.43 6.57 0.05
C LEU A 261 18.76 6.67 1.42
N VAL A 262 18.85 7.84 2.05
CA VAL A 262 18.10 8.15 3.28
C VAL A 262 16.81 8.87 2.91
N VAL A 263 15.69 8.35 3.43
CA VAL A 263 14.39 9.03 3.42
C VAL A 263 13.92 9.21 4.86
N SER A 264 13.15 10.27 5.11
CA SER A 264 12.62 10.63 6.43
C SER A 264 11.55 11.70 6.29
N ASP A 265 10.62 11.76 7.24
CA ASP A 265 9.64 12.84 7.39
C ASP A 265 8.89 13.08 6.06
N ARG A 266 8.33 12.00 5.50
CA ARG A 266 7.53 12.04 4.27
C ARG A 266 6.16 12.66 4.53
N HIS A 267 5.57 12.45 5.71
CA HIS A 267 4.28 13.02 6.14
C HIS A 267 3.20 12.86 5.05
N ASP A 268 3.04 11.64 4.54
CA ASP A 268 2.12 11.26 3.46
C ASP A 268 2.40 11.85 2.06
N ASN A 269 3.55 12.48 1.81
CA ASN A 269 3.87 13.04 0.50
C ASN A 269 4.35 11.97 -0.51
N ILE A 270 3.43 11.17 -1.01
CA ILE A 270 3.69 10.11 -2.00
C ILE A 270 4.30 10.61 -3.32
N GLY A 271 4.11 11.89 -3.66
CA GLY A 271 4.68 12.49 -4.86
C GLY A 271 6.21 12.48 -4.84
N MET A 272 6.81 12.63 -3.66
CA MET A 272 8.26 12.61 -3.49
C MET A 272 8.88 11.22 -3.63
N ASP A 273 8.12 10.14 -3.48
CA ASP A 273 8.68 8.78 -3.49
C ASP A 273 9.33 8.45 -4.84
N ARG A 274 8.70 8.82 -5.95
CA ARG A 274 9.29 8.64 -7.29
C ARG A 274 10.50 9.54 -7.54
N VAL A 275 10.51 10.74 -6.93
CA VAL A 275 11.64 11.66 -7.03
C VAL A 275 12.82 11.10 -6.23
N ALA A 276 12.56 10.62 -5.01
CA ALA A 276 13.51 9.94 -4.15
C ALA A 276 14.10 8.72 -4.85
N ARG A 277 13.24 7.88 -5.42
CA ARG A 277 13.66 6.73 -6.23
C ARG A 277 14.54 7.14 -7.40
N ALA A 278 14.18 8.15 -8.17
CA ALA A 278 14.99 8.63 -9.30
C ALA A 278 16.37 9.15 -8.85
N ILE A 279 16.46 9.83 -7.70
CA ILE A 279 17.74 10.24 -7.09
C ILE A 279 18.55 9.01 -6.68
N GLY A 280 17.92 8.03 -6.01
CA GLY A 280 18.55 6.79 -5.60
C GLY A 280 19.11 6.00 -6.79
N ASP A 281 18.31 5.78 -7.83
CA ASP A 281 18.74 5.09 -9.06
C ASP A 281 19.90 5.84 -9.72
N ARG A 282 19.81 7.18 -9.79
CA ARG A 282 20.87 8.01 -10.38
C ARG A 282 22.17 7.93 -9.58
N ALA A 283 22.08 7.84 -8.25
CA ALA A 283 23.22 7.68 -7.36
C ALA A 283 23.74 6.24 -7.30
N GLY A 284 23.14 5.29 -8.02
CA GLY A 284 23.50 3.87 -7.96
C GLY A 284 23.19 3.23 -6.59
N ALA A 285 22.22 3.77 -5.86
CA ALA A 285 21.79 3.21 -4.58
C ALA A 285 21.08 1.87 -4.77
N SER A 286 21.35 0.92 -3.88
CA SER A 286 20.65 -0.37 -3.81
C SER A 286 19.97 -0.61 -2.47
N VAL A 287 20.12 0.35 -1.54
CA VAL A 287 19.55 0.29 -0.19
C VAL A 287 18.78 1.58 0.08
N VAL A 288 17.65 1.49 0.78
CA VAL A 288 16.95 2.63 1.36
C VAL A 288 16.94 2.51 2.88
N LEU A 289 17.29 3.60 3.55
CA LEU A 289 17.24 3.77 5.00
C LEU A 289 16.12 4.77 5.30
N ASP A 290 15.02 4.26 5.85
CA ASP A 290 13.89 5.07 6.24
C ASP A 290 13.97 5.44 7.74
N ALA A 291 14.18 6.73 8.01
CA ALA A 291 14.26 7.27 9.36
C ALA A 291 12.89 7.69 9.93
N GLY A 292 11.77 7.26 9.33
CA GLY A 292 10.43 7.38 9.93
C GLY A 292 9.72 8.70 9.67
N ASP A 293 8.55 8.88 10.31
CA ASP A 293 7.54 9.90 9.99
C ASP A 293 7.05 9.80 8.55
N ASP A 294 6.73 8.57 8.16
CA ASP A 294 6.12 8.25 6.87
C ASP A 294 4.68 8.72 6.76
N THR A 295 4.01 8.76 7.91
CA THR A 295 2.62 9.14 8.07
C THR A 295 2.50 10.39 8.92
N SER A 296 1.33 11.04 8.86
CA SER A 296 1.04 12.21 9.68
C SER A 296 0.56 11.83 11.08
N THR A 297 -0.12 10.69 11.20
CA THR A 297 -0.81 10.26 12.43
C THR A 297 -0.67 8.79 12.80
N GLY A 298 -0.01 7.96 11.99
CA GLY A 298 0.17 6.51 12.24
C GLY A 298 -1.11 5.68 12.09
N GLN A 299 -2.14 6.21 11.43
CA GLN A 299 -3.44 5.55 11.38
C GLN A 299 -3.59 4.66 10.13
N PRO A 300 -4.45 3.62 10.19
CA PRO A 300 -4.66 2.72 9.06
C PRO A 300 -5.06 3.41 7.75
N TRP A 301 -5.73 4.56 7.81
CA TRP A 301 -6.12 5.31 6.61
C TRP A 301 -4.92 5.85 5.82
N GLU A 302 -3.74 5.96 6.44
CA GLU A 302 -2.47 6.42 5.85
C GLU A 302 -1.71 5.29 5.15
N ALA A 303 -2.27 4.08 5.08
CA ALA A 303 -1.69 2.95 4.36
C ALA A 303 -1.30 3.28 2.90
N PHE A 304 -1.98 4.24 2.26
CA PHE A 304 -1.61 4.67 0.91
C PHE A 304 -0.19 5.26 0.83
N SER A 305 0.27 5.92 1.90
CA SER A 305 1.62 6.48 1.97
C SER A 305 2.66 5.38 2.03
N LEU A 306 2.42 4.36 2.85
CA LEU A 306 3.30 3.20 3.01
C LEU A 306 3.30 2.31 1.76
N ASP A 307 2.12 2.10 1.16
CA ASP A 307 1.98 1.39 -0.12
C ASP A 307 2.75 2.12 -1.25
N SER A 308 2.87 3.45 -1.19
CA SER A 308 3.64 4.23 -2.16
C SER A 308 5.15 4.06 -1.94
N LEU A 309 5.61 4.20 -0.70
CA LEU A 309 7.01 4.01 -0.31
C LEU A 309 7.53 2.63 -0.73
N ASP A 310 6.80 1.59 -0.36
CA ASP A 310 7.14 0.20 -0.62
C ASP A 310 7.38 -0.08 -2.10
N ARG A 311 6.47 0.39 -2.96
CA ARG A 311 6.57 0.22 -4.42
C ARG A 311 7.69 1.04 -5.01
N ALA A 312 7.89 2.28 -4.55
CA ALA A 312 8.93 3.15 -5.08
C ALA A 312 10.32 2.51 -4.90
N PHE A 313 10.53 1.83 -3.78
CA PHE A 313 11.77 1.14 -3.45
C PHE A 313 11.73 -0.38 -3.67
N ASP A 314 10.84 -0.87 -4.55
CA ASP A 314 10.88 -2.26 -4.98
C ASP A 314 12.26 -2.60 -5.59
N GLY A 315 12.79 -3.75 -5.19
CA GLY A 315 14.12 -4.22 -5.56
C GLY A 315 15.30 -3.64 -4.75
N TYR A 316 15.05 -2.74 -3.80
CA TYR A 316 16.07 -2.27 -2.86
C TYR A 316 16.09 -3.15 -1.60
N ASP A 317 17.22 -3.21 -0.91
CA ASP A 317 17.24 -3.62 0.49
C ASP A 317 16.65 -2.47 1.34
N ARG A 318 15.71 -2.79 2.22
CA ARG A 318 14.84 -1.81 2.89
C ARG A 318 14.95 -1.93 4.39
N PHE A 319 15.47 -0.90 5.05
CA PHE A 319 15.58 -0.80 6.51
C PHE A 319 14.79 0.40 6.99
N GLY A 320 14.10 0.26 8.12
CA GLY A 320 13.25 1.33 8.63
C GLY A 320 13.17 1.38 10.16
N VAL A 321 12.86 2.56 10.67
CA VAL A 321 12.39 2.82 12.03
C VAL A 321 11.15 3.70 11.96
N ALA A 322 10.21 3.52 12.89
CA ALA A 322 9.05 4.40 12.99
C ALA A 322 9.42 5.72 13.68
N GLY A 323 8.87 6.82 13.16
CA GLY A 323 9.00 8.13 13.77
C GLY A 323 7.91 8.42 14.80
N ASN A 324 7.94 9.60 15.40
CA ASN A 324 6.96 9.96 16.42
C ASN A 324 5.56 10.27 15.86
N HIS A 325 5.42 10.55 14.57
CA HIS A 325 4.11 10.71 13.91
C HIS A 325 3.50 9.37 13.49
N ASP A 326 4.31 8.30 13.44
CA ASP A 326 3.89 6.93 13.13
C ASP A 326 3.25 6.22 14.33
N ASN A 327 2.31 6.92 14.98
CA ASN A 327 1.74 6.54 16.26
C ASN A 327 1.18 5.11 16.32
N GLY A 328 1.52 4.41 17.41
CA GLY A 328 1.07 3.05 17.65
C GLY A 328 1.90 2.02 16.87
N THR A 329 1.34 0.83 16.65
CA THR A 329 2.08 -0.27 16.01
C THR A 329 1.72 -0.47 14.54
N PHE A 330 0.87 0.41 13.98
CA PHE A 330 0.33 0.22 12.63
C PHE A 330 1.43 0.30 11.57
N VAL A 331 2.16 1.42 11.52
CA VAL A 331 3.18 1.68 10.48
C VAL A 331 4.26 0.60 10.50
N ARG A 332 4.89 0.36 11.66
CA ARG A 332 5.90 -0.68 11.84
C ARG A 332 5.44 -2.04 11.32
N ARG A 333 4.29 -2.53 11.80
CA ARG A 333 3.77 -3.85 11.41
C ARG A 333 3.44 -3.89 9.92
N TYR A 334 2.91 -2.80 9.37
CA TYR A 334 2.52 -2.73 7.97
C TYR A 334 3.74 -2.78 7.04
N LEU A 335 4.81 -2.05 7.36
CA LEU A 335 6.07 -2.13 6.62
C LEU A 335 6.76 -3.49 6.78
N ASP A 336 6.74 -4.07 7.98
CA ASP A 336 7.22 -5.45 8.23
C ASP A 336 6.45 -6.48 7.40
N ASP A 337 5.12 -6.38 7.33
CA ASP A 337 4.26 -7.23 6.49
C ASP A 337 4.57 -7.07 4.99
N LEU A 338 5.07 -5.89 4.57
CA LEU A 338 5.56 -5.61 3.21
C LEU A 338 7.02 -6.05 2.97
N GLY A 339 7.67 -6.62 3.98
CA GLY A 339 9.02 -7.16 3.90
C GLY A 339 10.12 -6.11 4.07
N TRP A 340 9.86 -5.05 4.83
CA TRP A 340 10.90 -4.13 5.32
C TRP A 340 11.59 -4.73 6.55
N THR A 341 12.90 -4.47 6.68
CA THR A 341 13.63 -4.80 7.91
C THR A 341 13.42 -3.68 8.93
N MET A 342 12.39 -3.84 9.77
CA MET A 342 12.08 -2.87 10.84
C MET A 342 12.98 -3.09 12.05
N LEU A 343 13.91 -2.16 12.30
CA LEU A 343 14.90 -2.26 13.37
C LEU A 343 14.21 -2.16 14.75
N ASP A 344 14.66 -2.96 15.72
CA ASP A 344 14.00 -3.13 17.02
C ASP A 344 14.94 -3.05 18.23
N GLY A 345 16.13 -2.49 18.02
CA GLY A 345 17.17 -2.38 19.02
C GLY A 345 18.18 -3.51 19.00
N GLU A 346 18.12 -4.43 18.03
CA GLU A 346 19.18 -5.43 17.79
C GLU A 346 19.97 -5.11 16.50
N PRO A 347 21.31 -5.31 16.47
CA PRO A 347 22.10 -5.12 15.26
C PRO A 347 21.77 -6.15 14.17
N VAL A 348 21.70 -5.71 12.91
CA VAL A 348 21.46 -6.56 11.74
C VAL A 348 22.53 -6.37 10.67
N ASP A 349 22.81 -7.42 9.90
CA ASP A 349 23.75 -7.37 8.77
C ASP A 349 23.19 -6.49 7.64
N ALA A 350 24.04 -5.62 7.10
CA ALA A 350 23.71 -4.76 5.98
C ALA A 350 24.42 -5.19 4.68
N PRO A 351 23.87 -4.84 3.49
CA PRO A 351 24.42 -5.25 2.20
C PRO A 351 25.87 -4.81 1.93
N TRP A 352 26.33 -3.75 2.59
CA TRP A 352 27.72 -3.28 2.52
C TRP A 352 28.70 -4.05 3.41
N GLY A 353 28.24 -5.10 4.11
CA GLY A 353 29.05 -5.98 4.97
C GLY A 353 29.29 -5.46 6.38
N GLY A 354 28.61 -4.38 6.79
CA GLY A 354 28.64 -3.83 8.15
C GLY A 354 27.32 -4.06 8.89
N LEU A 355 27.24 -3.55 10.12
CA LEU A 355 26.05 -3.65 10.96
C LEU A 355 25.21 -2.38 10.95
N VAL A 356 23.89 -2.55 10.87
CA VAL A 356 22.90 -1.49 11.10
C VAL A 356 22.20 -1.76 12.42
N LEU A 357 22.06 -0.74 13.25
CA LEU A 357 21.27 -0.77 14.47
C LEU A 357 20.22 0.34 14.39
N GLY A 358 19.09 0.18 15.05
CA GLY A 358 18.07 1.22 15.12
C GLY A 358 16.89 0.79 15.97
N ILE A 359 16.05 1.74 16.33
CA ILE A 359 14.80 1.50 17.05
C ILE A 359 13.80 2.62 16.74
N ASP A 360 12.52 2.30 16.84
CA ASP A 360 11.43 3.26 16.71
C ASP A 360 11.54 4.38 17.76
N ASP A 361 11.10 5.59 17.41
CA ASP A 361 11.01 6.69 18.36
C ASP A 361 10.01 6.33 19.49
N PRO A 362 10.40 6.40 20.78
CA PRO A 362 9.49 6.05 21.87
C PRO A 362 8.38 7.08 22.10
N ARG A 363 8.49 8.25 21.47
CA ARG A 363 7.55 9.37 21.59
C ARG A 363 6.43 9.23 20.57
N SER A 364 5.24 9.64 20.96
CA SER A 364 4.05 9.75 20.12
C SER A 364 3.63 11.21 20.05
N SER A 365 3.61 11.76 18.83
CA SER A 365 3.13 13.11 18.53
C SER A 365 1.83 13.00 17.72
N GLY A 366 0.74 13.53 18.29
CA GLY A 366 -0.49 13.72 17.52
C GLY A 366 -0.42 14.94 16.60
N LEU A 367 -1.56 15.34 16.02
CA LEU A 367 -1.69 16.57 15.21
C LEU A 367 -1.48 17.90 15.99
N GLY A 368 -1.08 17.83 17.27
CA GLY A 368 -0.86 18.97 18.14
C GLY A 368 0.50 18.88 18.85
N SER A 369 0.85 19.86 19.69
CA SER A 369 2.18 19.96 20.34
C SER A 369 2.36 19.03 21.55
N TRP A 370 1.62 17.93 21.64
CA TRP A 370 1.64 17.00 22.76
C TRP A 370 2.59 15.85 22.43
N ARG A 371 3.42 15.43 23.40
CA ARG A 371 4.29 14.26 23.30
C ARG A 371 3.87 13.29 24.40
N ASP A 372 3.33 12.15 24.02
CA ASP A 372 3.09 11.04 24.93
C ASP A 372 4.24 10.03 24.77
N GLU A 373 4.89 9.66 25.87
CA GLU A 373 5.91 8.61 25.85
C GLU A 373 5.24 7.26 26.10
N THR A 374 5.50 6.28 25.24
CA THR A 374 4.91 4.94 25.37
C THR A 374 5.89 3.97 26.02
N GLY A 375 5.95 4.01 27.36
CA GLY A 375 6.75 3.07 28.14
C GLY A 375 8.08 3.64 28.60
N LEU A 376 9.16 3.41 27.85
CA LEU A 376 10.49 3.95 28.16
C LEU A 376 10.59 5.40 27.72
N SER A 377 11.30 6.22 28.50
CA SER A 377 11.65 7.58 28.13
C SER A 377 12.67 7.60 26.98
N PHE A 378 12.74 8.74 26.29
CA PHE A 378 13.72 8.95 25.22
C PHE A 378 15.17 8.69 25.67
N ASP A 379 15.53 9.14 26.86
CA ASP A 379 16.87 8.94 27.43
C ASP A 379 17.14 7.46 27.76
N GLU A 380 16.16 6.73 28.31
CA GLU A 380 16.29 5.29 28.59
C GLU A 380 16.46 4.46 27.30
N VAL A 381 15.80 4.86 26.21
CA VAL A 381 15.99 4.20 24.91
C VAL A 381 17.37 4.51 24.35
N GLY A 382 17.84 5.75 24.42
CA GLY A 382 19.18 6.14 24.01
C GLY A 382 20.28 5.39 24.76
N GLU A 383 20.16 5.26 26.09
CA GLU A 383 21.12 4.52 26.92
C GLU A 383 21.17 3.04 26.52
N ARG A 384 20.02 2.41 26.27
CA ARG A 384 19.96 1.01 25.83
C ARG A 384 20.56 0.79 24.45
N LEU A 385 20.29 1.69 23.50
CA LEU A 385 20.93 1.64 22.18
C LEU A 385 22.44 1.77 22.30
N ALA A 386 22.93 2.65 23.17
CA ALA A 386 24.35 2.83 23.40
C ALA A 386 24.99 1.60 24.07
N ASP A 387 24.29 0.95 25.01
CA ASP A 387 24.75 -0.30 25.62
C ASP A 387 24.85 -1.42 24.57
N GLU A 388 23.82 -1.60 23.74
CA GLU A 388 23.81 -2.61 22.68
C GLU A 388 24.89 -2.35 21.62
N ALA A 389 25.01 -1.11 21.14
CA ALA A 389 26.02 -0.73 20.16
C ALA A 389 27.46 -1.00 20.65
N CYS A 390 27.69 -0.96 21.96
CA CYS A 390 29.00 -1.14 22.57
C CYS A 390 29.31 -2.59 23.02
N ASP A 391 28.33 -3.52 23.01
CA ASP A 391 28.55 -4.90 23.47
C ASP A 391 29.19 -5.81 22.39
N GLY A 392 29.26 -5.35 21.14
CA GLY A 392 29.66 -6.16 19.99
C GLY A 392 30.66 -5.50 19.03
N GLU A 393 30.54 -5.91 17.76
CA GLU A 393 31.26 -5.26 16.66
C GLU A 393 30.75 -3.84 16.45
N ARG A 394 31.63 -2.95 15.98
CA ARG A 394 31.28 -1.54 15.78
C ARG A 394 30.12 -1.41 14.79
N ILE A 395 29.11 -0.62 15.16
CA ILE A 395 27.96 -0.36 14.31
C ILE A 395 28.34 0.61 13.19
N SER A 396 28.12 0.20 11.94
CA SER A 396 28.43 1.05 10.78
C SER A 396 27.44 2.22 10.69
N THR A 397 26.14 1.95 10.91
CA THR A 397 25.08 2.95 10.89
C THR A 397 24.06 2.70 11.98
N LEU A 398 23.84 3.71 12.84
CA LEU A 398 22.72 3.75 13.78
C LEU A 398 21.61 4.62 13.18
N LEU A 399 20.53 3.97 12.73
CA LEU A 399 19.36 4.61 12.13
C LEU A 399 18.29 4.85 13.21
N VAL A 400 17.95 6.11 13.45
CA VAL A 400 16.97 6.52 14.46
C VAL A 400 16.17 7.70 13.92
N HIS A 401 14.91 7.86 14.31
CA HIS A 401 14.14 9.01 13.84
C HIS A 401 14.70 10.35 14.33
N ASP A 402 15.10 10.43 15.60
CA ASP A 402 15.78 11.60 16.17
C ASP A 402 17.24 11.25 16.46
N ALA A 403 18.17 11.88 15.74
CA ALA A 403 19.61 11.61 15.83
C ALA A 403 20.17 11.77 17.26
N ASN A 404 19.47 12.47 18.15
CA ASN A 404 19.87 12.58 19.56
C ASN A 404 19.82 11.22 20.31
N LEU A 405 19.03 10.24 19.86
CA LEU A 405 19.04 8.88 20.44
C LEU A 405 20.40 8.20 20.28
N GLY A 406 21.15 8.52 19.22
CA GLY A 406 22.47 7.94 18.96
C GLY A 406 23.64 8.66 19.62
N ARG A 407 23.39 9.76 20.36
CA ARG A 407 24.46 10.60 20.91
C ARG A 407 25.37 9.82 21.85
N ASP A 408 24.80 9.09 22.81
CA ASP A 408 25.58 8.37 23.81
C ASP A 408 26.42 7.25 23.17
N ALA A 409 25.91 6.60 22.12
CA ALA A 409 26.64 5.59 21.35
C ALA A 409 27.83 6.19 20.56
N LEU A 410 27.66 7.40 20.01
CA LEU A 410 28.74 8.16 19.37
C LEU A 410 29.78 8.66 20.37
N GLU A 411 29.33 9.19 21.52
CA GLU A 411 30.23 9.70 22.57
C GLU A 411 31.09 8.57 23.16
N ARG A 412 30.54 7.37 23.33
CA ARG A 412 31.31 6.17 23.71
C ARG A 412 32.22 5.65 22.58
N GLY A 413 32.00 6.12 21.35
CA GLY A 413 32.72 5.74 20.15
C GLY A 413 32.44 4.30 19.73
N CYS A 414 31.18 3.88 19.70
CA CYS A 414 30.77 2.53 19.28
C CYS A 414 30.09 2.49 17.90
N VAL A 415 29.90 3.67 17.27
CA VAL A 415 29.17 3.83 16.01
C VAL A 415 29.97 4.71 15.04
N ASP A 416 30.02 4.34 13.76
CA ASP A 416 30.64 5.17 12.71
C ASP A 416 29.75 6.33 12.26
N LEU A 417 28.44 6.08 12.04
CA LEU A 417 27.49 7.09 11.60
C LEU A 417 26.14 6.96 12.30
N VAL A 418 25.62 8.04 12.88
CA VAL A 418 24.22 8.18 13.30
C VAL A 418 23.46 8.93 12.22
N VAL A 419 22.33 8.37 11.81
CA VAL A 419 21.43 8.95 10.80
C VAL A 419 20.05 9.12 11.41
N GLY A 420 19.47 10.31 11.28
CA GLY A 420 18.07 10.52 11.60
C GLY A 420 17.38 11.63 10.82
N GLY A 421 16.21 12.05 11.28
CA GLY A 421 15.36 13.09 10.72
C GLY A 421 14.75 13.97 11.81
N HIS A 422 13.41 13.95 11.97
CA HIS A 422 12.62 14.59 13.03
C HIS A 422 12.54 16.12 12.98
N THR A 423 13.66 16.80 12.73
CA THR A 423 13.73 18.27 12.80
C THR A 423 13.23 18.95 11.53
N HIS A 424 13.04 18.17 10.45
CA HIS A 424 12.74 18.64 9.09
C HIS A 424 13.77 19.64 8.54
N VAL A 425 14.95 19.71 9.15
CA VAL A 425 16.03 20.62 8.76
C VAL A 425 17.31 19.79 8.65
N PRO A 426 17.96 19.78 7.49
CA PRO A 426 19.18 19.02 7.33
C PRO A 426 20.30 19.61 8.20
N ASP A 427 21.03 18.73 8.88
CA ASP A 427 22.19 19.09 9.72
C ASP A 427 23.28 18.01 9.62
N GLY A 428 24.53 18.45 9.60
CA GLY A 428 25.69 17.55 9.41
C GLY A 428 26.01 17.20 7.94
N PRO A 429 26.88 16.20 7.69
CA PRO A 429 27.49 15.33 8.71
C PRO A 429 28.45 16.09 9.64
N THR A 430 28.33 15.85 10.95
CA THR A 430 29.14 16.49 11.99
C THR A 430 30.02 15.47 12.69
N LEU A 431 31.33 15.70 12.71
CA LEU A 431 32.32 14.83 13.36
C LEU A 431 32.15 14.86 14.89
N VAL A 432 32.21 13.67 15.49
CA VAL A 432 32.26 13.45 16.94
C VAL A 432 33.48 12.57 17.25
N LEU A 433 34.33 13.03 18.17
CA LEU A 433 35.43 12.24 18.70
C LEU A 433 34.95 11.54 19.96
N GLY A 434 34.86 10.21 19.91
CA GLY A 434 34.45 9.39 21.04
C GLY A 434 35.47 9.39 22.18
N GLU A 435 35.02 9.06 23.38
CA GLU A 435 35.84 8.94 24.60
C GLU A 435 36.93 7.86 24.48
N ASN A 436 36.70 6.86 23.63
CA ASN A 436 37.66 5.81 23.32
C ASN A 436 38.67 6.19 22.21
N GLY A 437 38.57 7.41 21.66
CA GLY A 437 39.43 7.93 20.59
C GLY A 437 38.97 7.58 19.17
N GLU A 438 37.90 6.80 19.01
CA GLU A 438 37.32 6.50 17.70
C GLU A 438 36.53 7.69 17.16
N VAL A 439 36.55 7.89 15.85
CA VAL A 439 35.79 8.95 15.18
C VAL A 439 34.45 8.39 14.71
N GLY A 440 33.39 9.19 14.87
CA GLY A 440 32.09 8.95 14.27
C GLY A 440 31.46 10.25 13.78
N TYR A 441 30.31 10.13 13.10
CA TYR A 441 29.58 11.26 12.56
C TYR A 441 28.10 11.19 12.94
N THR A 442 27.46 12.34 13.06
CA THR A 442 26.00 12.46 13.14
C THR A 442 25.47 13.24 11.94
N LEU A 443 24.37 12.76 11.36
CA LEU A 443 23.69 13.34 10.22
C LEU A 443 22.18 13.35 10.50
N THR A 444 21.56 14.51 10.30
CA THR A 444 20.10 14.65 10.28
C THR A 444 19.66 14.98 8.86
N ASN A 445 18.88 14.11 8.23
CA ASN A 445 18.19 14.38 6.99
C ASN A 445 17.10 15.45 7.23
N GLY A 446 16.86 16.30 6.23
CA GLY A 446 15.69 17.18 6.27
C GLY A 446 14.41 16.39 5.99
N THR A 447 13.34 17.10 5.64
CA THR A 447 12.09 16.44 5.26
C THR A 447 12.15 15.94 3.82
N THR A 448 11.98 14.65 3.60
CA THR A 448 11.89 14.08 2.24
C THR A 448 10.57 14.51 1.58
N GLY A 449 9.50 14.65 2.35
CA GLY A 449 8.20 15.11 1.85
C GLY A 449 8.07 16.63 1.65
N GLY A 450 9.07 17.42 2.04
CA GLY A 450 8.96 18.89 2.05
C GLY A 450 7.84 19.39 2.99
N ALA A 451 7.64 18.68 4.10
CA ALA A 451 6.58 18.89 5.08
C ALA A 451 6.82 20.17 5.91
N ALA A 452 5.82 21.05 5.95
CA ALA A 452 5.79 22.22 6.83
C ALA A 452 4.94 22.01 8.09
N TYR A 453 4.07 20.99 8.08
CA TYR A 453 3.11 20.58 9.11
C TYR A 453 2.96 19.05 9.04
N ALA A 454 2.25 18.46 10.01
CA ALA A 454 2.07 17.01 10.12
C ALA A 454 1.49 16.34 8.86
N ILE A 455 0.71 17.02 8.01
CA ILE A 455 0.25 16.48 6.72
C ILE A 455 0.90 17.23 5.56
N ALA A 456 1.63 16.52 4.71
CA ALA A 456 2.34 17.06 3.53
C ALA A 456 1.65 16.71 2.20
N VAL A 457 0.31 16.68 2.19
CA VAL A 457 -0.50 16.48 0.99
C VAL A 457 -0.68 17.80 0.21
N GLY A 458 -0.44 17.77 -1.11
CA GLY A 458 -0.64 18.93 -1.99
C GLY A 458 -0.01 18.81 -3.37
N SER A 459 -0.13 19.86 -4.19
CA SER A 459 0.37 19.86 -5.57
C SER A 459 1.89 20.02 -5.72
N LYS A 460 2.62 20.33 -4.64
CA LYS A 460 4.09 20.40 -4.59
C LYS A 460 4.58 20.50 -3.14
N PRO A 461 5.89 20.33 -2.87
CA PRO A 461 6.48 20.53 -1.56
C PRO A 461 6.17 21.93 -0.98
N ARG A 462 5.85 22.00 0.31
CA ARG A 462 5.59 23.27 1.02
C ARG A 462 6.85 23.90 1.58
N ARG A 463 7.87 23.08 1.79
CA ARG A 463 9.27 23.44 2.07
C ARG A 463 10.16 22.69 1.11
N ASP A 464 11.43 23.07 1.10
CA ASP A 464 12.41 22.32 0.34
C ASP A 464 12.47 20.88 0.88
N ALA A 465 12.56 19.92 -0.03
CA ALA A 465 12.65 18.51 0.27
C ALA A 465 14.10 18.06 0.21
N ASP A 466 14.58 17.40 1.25
CA ASP A 466 15.98 17.00 1.41
C ASP A 466 16.11 15.47 1.43
N LEU A 467 17.12 14.98 0.72
CA LEU A 467 17.56 13.59 0.72
C LEU A 467 19.07 13.53 0.85
N VAL A 468 19.59 12.44 1.42
CA VAL A 468 21.02 12.18 1.50
C VAL A 468 21.33 10.81 0.95
N VAL A 469 22.36 10.71 0.11
CA VAL A 469 22.97 9.45 -0.29
C VAL A 469 24.19 9.21 0.59
N ILE A 470 24.29 8.02 1.19
CA ILE A 470 25.46 7.58 1.95
C ILE A 470 26.19 6.52 1.12
N THR A 471 27.50 6.68 0.96
CA THR A 471 28.36 5.68 0.32
C THR A 471 29.08 4.88 1.40
N TYR A 472 29.09 3.56 1.27
CA TYR A 472 29.81 2.62 2.11
C TYR A 472 30.89 1.90 1.33
N ARG A 473 31.98 1.56 2.00
CA ARG A 473 33.08 0.72 1.50
C ARG A 473 33.67 -0.04 2.67
N ASP A 474 34.02 -1.31 2.47
CA ASP A 474 34.67 -2.15 3.48
C ASP A 474 33.94 -2.11 4.84
N ALA A 475 32.61 -2.32 4.81
CA ALA A 475 31.71 -2.30 5.97
C ALA A 475 31.50 -0.95 6.68
N ARG A 476 32.10 0.17 6.20
CA ARG A 476 32.03 1.48 6.86
C ARG A 476 31.53 2.60 5.93
N PRO A 477 30.88 3.65 6.45
CA PRO A 477 30.46 4.79 5.65
C PRO A 477 31.67 5.66 5.29
N VAL A 478 31.85 5.96 4.00
CA VAL A 478 33.00 6.74 3.49
C VAL A 478 32.63 8.16 3.06
N GLY A 479 31.35 8.46 2.90
CA GLY A 479 30.93 9.80 2.52
C GLY A 479 29.44 9.95 2.31
N THR A 480 28.98 11.19 2.27
CA THR A 480 27.59 11.54 2.03
C THR A 480 27.46 12.58 0.92
N GLN A 481 26.31 12.58 0.24
CA GLN A 481 25.96 13.60 -0.73
C GLN A 481 24.50 14.00 -0.55
N ALA A 482 24.26 15.27 -0.23
CA ALA A 482 22.91 15.78 -0.04
C ALA A 482 22.32 16.31 -1.36
N VAL A 483 21.02 16.08 -1.55
CA VAL A 483 20.24 16.57 -2.67
C VAL A 483 18.99 17.25 -2.13
N ARG A 484 18.75 18.49 -2.57
CA ARG A 484 17.57 19.27 -2.17
C ARG A 484 16.72 19.62 -3.38
N LEU A 485 15.46 19.24 -3.37
CA LEU A 485 14.44 19.77 -4.27
C LEU A 485 13.80 21.01 -3.66
N ARG A 486 13.99 22.16 -4.29
CA ARG A 486 13.36 23.40 -3.83
C ARG A 486 11.87 23.43 -4.18
N THR A 487 11.11 24.23 -3.44
CA THR A 487 9.66 24.47 -3.70
C THR A 487 9.33 25.07 -5.08
N ASP A 488 10.34 25.49 -5.84
CA ASP A 488 10.23 25.98 -7.22
C ASP A 488 10.62 24.93 -8.29
N GLY A 489 10.91 23.69 -7.87
CA GLY A 489 11.24 22.56 -8.76
C GLY A 489 12.72 22.42 -9.09
N ARG A 490 13.60 23.31 -8.60
CA ARG A 490 15.04 23.24 -8.89
C ARG A 490 15.77 22.38 -7.87
N PHE A 491 16.68 21.54 -8.37
CA PHE A 491 17.59 20.77 -7.52
C PHE A 491 18.82 21.60 -7.10
N VAL A 492 19.26 21.34 -5.88
CA VAL A 492 20.59 21.69 -5.37
C VAL A 492 21.27 20.37 -5.02
N VAL A 493 22.41 20.11 -5.65
CA VAL A 493 23.25 18.97 -5.33
C VAL A 493 24.44 19.51 -4.56
N GLU A 494 24.61 19.07 -3.33
CA GLU A 494 25.76 19.43 -2.53
C GLU A 494 27.00 18.60 -2.96
N PRO A 495 28.22 19.12 -2.75
CA PRO A 495 29.42 18.33 -2.95
C PRO A 495 29.41 17.06 -2.10
N PHE A 496 30.10 16.02 -2.57
CA PHE A 496 30.37 14.84 -1.76
C PHE A 496 31.24 15.22 -0.56
N VAL A 497 30.80 14.83 0.64
CA VAL A 497 31.50 15.04 1.90
C VAL A 497 32.10 13.72 2.34
N GLU A 498 33.43 13.63 2.37
CA GLU A 498 34.15 12.44 2.83
C GLU A 498 34.07 12.31 4.36
N LEU A 499 33.81 11.09 4.85
CA LEU A 499 33.81 10.77 6.28
C LEU A 499 35.15 10.11 6.64
N LEU A 500 35.99 10.84 7.37
CA LEU A 500 37.31 10.40 7.79
C LEU A 500 37.20 9.74 9.17
N LEU A 501 36.99 8.43 9.18
CA LEU A 501 36.76 7.67 10.41
C LEU A 501 38.03 7.19 11.10
N ASP A 502 39.17 7.25 10.43
CA ASP A 502 40.47 6.92 11.01
C ASP A 502 41.15 8.21 11.48
N ALA A 503 41.51 8.28 12.77
CA ALA A 503 42.23 9.42 13.31
C ALA A 503 43.66 9.48 12.74
N GLU A 504 44.08 10.64 12.21
CA GLU A 504 45.48 10.90 11.82
C GLU A 504 46.45 10.94 13.02
#